data_AF-A0A829D4D6-F1
#
_entry.id   AF-A0A829D4D6-F1
#
_cell.length_a   1.000
_cell.length_b   1.000
_cell.length_c   1.000
_cell.angle_alpha   90.00
_cell.angle_beta   90.00
_cell.angle_gamma   90.00
#
_symmetry.space_group_name_H-M   'P 1'
#
loop_
_entity.id
_entity.type
_entity.pdbx_description
1 polymer ?
#
loop_
_entity_poly.entity_id
_entity_poly.type
_entity_poly.pdbx_seq_one_letter_code
_entity_poly.pdbx_strand_id
1 'polypeptide(L)'
;MYHRMRQVLVKEASKENIQLRQSYKRKSKLAFIKQGRYFHAKQSKRANKETKRLKTYLGSVKRDIERKVENPNERLKSLFRDL
;
A
#
# COMPACT_ATOMS: atom_id res chain seq x y z
N MET A 1 1.86 -1.46 9.40
CA MET A 1 1.56 -2.57 8.44
C MET A 1 1.36 -2.08 7.00
N TYR A 2 0.27 -1.36 6.67
CA TYR A 2 -0.15 -1.07 5.29
C TYR A 2 0.88 -0.37 4.37
N HIS A 3 1.67 0.58 4.90
CA HIS A 3 2.72 1.25 4.11
C HIS A 3 3.76 0.25 3.56
N ARG A 4 4.22 -0.67 4.42
CA ARG A 4 5.21 -1.69 4.08
C ARG A 4 4.64 -2.68 3.07
N MET A 5 3.41 -3.16 3.29
CA MET A 5 2.73 -4.05 2.34
C MET A 5 2.62 -3.41 0.94
N ARG A 6 2.25 -2.13 0.88
CA ARG A 6 2.20 -1.38 -0.38
C ARG A 6 3.60 -1.23 -1.01
N GLN A 7 4.66 -1.08 -0.23
CA GLN A 7 6.04 -1.05 -0.76
C GLN A 7 6.41 -2.39 -1.39
N VAL A 8 6.06 -3.51 -0.75
CA VAL A 8 6.31 -4.85 -1.27
C VAL A 8 5.57 -5.07 -2.59
N LEU A 9 4.27 -4.75 -2.66
CA LEU A 9 3.50 -4.86 -3.90
C LEU A 9 4.09 -4.02 -5.05
N VAL A 10 4.47 -2.76 -4.78
CA VAL A 10 5.08 -1.91 -5.80
C VAL A 10 6.43 -2.47 -6.26
N LYS A 11 7.21 -3.08 -5.36
CA LYS A 11 8.48 -3.71 -5.71
C LYS A 11 8.27 -4.91 -6.61
N GLU A 12 7.35 -5.82 -6.26
CA GLU A 12 7.05 -6.98 -7.10
C GLU A 12 6.45 -6.57 -8.45
N ALA A 13 5.53 -5.60 -8.47
CA ALA A 13 4.99 -5.06 -9.72
C ALA A 13 6.07 -4.49 -10.63
N SER A 14 7.08 -3.83 -10.06
CA SER A 14 8.22 -3.31 -10.83
C SER A 14 9.12 -4.41 -11.40
N LYS A 15 9.27 -5.56 -10.72
CA LYS A 15 10.05 -6.70 -11.26
C LYS A 15 9.34 -7.34 -12.45
N GLU A 16 8.03 -7.42 -12.38
CA GLU A 16 7.17 -7.93 -13.46
C GLU A 16 6.90 -6.88 -14.56
N ASN A 17 7.60 -5.74 -14.54
CA ASN A 17 7.44 -4.64 -15.49
C ASN A 17 6.01 -4.09 -15.61
N ILE A 18 5.20 -4.25 -14.57
CA ILE A 18 3.82 -3.77 -14.53
C ILE A 18 3.82 -2.27 -14.28
N GLN A 19 3.41 -1.51 -15.29
CA GLN A 19 3.29 -0.05 -15.19
C GLN A 19 2.08 0.33 -14.34
N LEU A 20 2.32 0.70 -13.08
CA LEU A 20 1.26 1.14 -12.17
C LEU A 20 0.75 2.54 -12.53
N ARG A 21 -0.56 2.75 -12.51
CA ARG A 21 -1.18 4.08 -12.70
C ARG A 21 -0.67 5.04 -11.64
N GLN A 22 -0.60 4.57 -10.40
CA GLN A 22 -0.05 5.32 -9.28
C GLN A 22 0.59 4.37 -8.28
N SER A 23 1.84 4.64 -7.91
CA SER A 23 2.45 3.91 -6.81
C SER A 23 1.95 4.41 -5.45
N TYR A 24 1.69 5.72 -5.26
CA TYR A 24 1.46 6.40 -3.96
C TYR A 24 2.69 6.52 -3.03
N LYS A 25 3.93 6.57 -3.57
CA LYS A 25 5.17 6.48 -2.75
C LYS A 25 5.26 7.61 -1.73
N ARG A 26 5.10 8.85 -2.21
CA ARG A 26 5.17 10.06 -1.38
C ARG A 26 3.99 10.17 -0.42
N LYS A 27 2.76 9.99 -0.92
CA LYS A 27 1.52 10.09 -0.12
C LYS A 27 1.47 9.06 1.01
N SER A 28 1.85 7.82 0.73
CA SER A 28 1.87 6.75 1.73
C SER A 28 2.95 6.99 2.79
N LYS A 29 4.16 7.43 2.40
CA LYS A 29 5.22 7.79 3.36
C LYS A 29 4.78 8.92 4.30
N LEU A 30 4.16 9.97 3.74
CA LEU A 30 3.68 11.11 4.54
C LEU A 30 2.57 10.70 5.51
N ALA A 31 1.59 9.91 5.05
CA ALA A 31 0.52 9.41 5.90
C ALA A 31 1.06 8.53 7.03
N PHE A 32 2.07 7.69 6.74
CA PHE A 32 2.73 6.85 7.75
C PHE A 32 3.43 7.69 8.83
N ILE A 33 4.20 8.71 8.45
CA ILE A 33 4.85 9.62 9.41
C ILE A 33 3.81 10.36 10.27
N LYS A 34 2.75 10.89 9.64
CA LYS A 34 1.67 11.58 10.35
C LYS A 34 0.93 10.66 11.33
N GLN A 35 0.65 9.43 10.91
CA GLN A 35 0.02 8.41 11.76
C GLN A 35 0.83 8.19 13.04
N GLY A 36 2.15 8.01 12.94
CA GLY A 36 3.04 7.88 14.10
C GLY A 36 3.05 9.13 14.99
N ARG A 37 3.18 10.33 14.40
CA ARG A 37 3.16 11.59 15.16
C ARG A 37 1.86 11.78 15.94
N TYR A 38 0.71 11.53 15.30
CA TYR A 38 -0.58 11.63 15.97
C TYR A 38 -0.77 10.57 17.05
N PHE A 39 -0.24 9.37 16.84
CA PHE A 39 -0.25 8.32 17.85
C PHE A 39 0.53 8.75 19.10
N HIS A 40 1.76 9.24 18.94
CA HIS A 40 2.58 9.74 20.06
C HIS A 40 1.92 10.93 20.78
N ALA A 41 1.25 11.81 20.05
CA ALA A 41 0.51 12.93 20.63
C ALA A 41 -0.86 12.53 21.24
N LYS A 42 -1.18 11.23 21.36
CA LYS A 42 -2.48 10.70 21.84
C LYS A 42 -3.69 11.17 21.01
N GLN A 43 -3.48 11.60 19.76
CA GLN A 43 -4.54 12.05 18.83
C GLN A 43 -5.11 10.87 18.02
N SER A 44 -5.76 9.93 18.71
CA SER A 44 -6.25 8.66 18.13
C SER A 44 -7.13 8.83 16.87
N LYS A 45 -8.09 9.77 16.89
CA LYS A 45 -8.97 10.06 15.75
C LYS A 45 -8.17 10.44 14.48
N ARG A 46 -7.10 11.24 14.64
CA ARG A 46 -6.24 11.66 13.52
C ARG A 46 -5.32 10.53 13.07
N ALA A 47 -4.74 9.78 14.01
CA ALA A 47 -3.94 8.59 13.68
C ALA A 47 -4.75 7.57 12.87
N ASN A 48 -5.99 7.28 13.29
CA ASN A 48 -6.90 6.37 12.61
C ASN A 48 -7.28 6.86 11.22
N LYS A 49 -7.44 8.17 11.01
CA LYS A 49 -7.68 8.75 9.68
C LYS A 49 -6.51 8.49 8.74
N GLU A 50 -5.28 8.64 9.21
CA GLU A 50 -4.09 8.33 8.40
C GLU A 50 -3.95 6.82 8.15
N THR A 51 -4.27 5.97 9.13
CA THR A 51 -4.33 4.51 8.93
C THR A 51 -5.32 4.12 7.83
N LYS A 52 -6.53 4.73 7.81
CA LYS A 52 -7.52 4.52 6.74
C LYS A 52 -6.95 4.91 5.37
N ARG A 53 -6.25 6.04 5.27
CA ARG A 53 -5.58 6.46 4.02
C ARG A 53 -4.53 5.47 3.56
N LEU A 54 -3.72 4.93 4.48
CA LEU A 54 -2.73 3.91 4.14
C LEU A 54 -3.40 2.64 3.59
N LYS A 55 -4.51 2.20 4.18
CA LYS A 55 -5.32 1.07 3.67
C LYS A 55 -5.88 1.36 2.27
N THR A 56 -6.39 2.58 2.04
CA THR A 56 -6.87 3.00 0.71
C THR A 56 -5.76 2.95 -0.34
N TYR A 57 -4.56 3.47 -0.05
CA TYR A 57 -3.45 3.44 -1.00
C TYR A 57 -2.99 2.03 -1.33
N LEU A 58 -2.92 1.16 -0.32
CA LEU A 58 -2.63 -0.26 -0.51
C LEU A 58 -3.67 -0.93 -1.41
N GLY A 59 -4.96 -0.77 -1.11
CA GLY A 59 -6.03 -1.35 -1.92
C GLY A 59 -6.06 -0.82 -3.35
N SER A 60 -5.72 0.45 -3.55
CA SER A 60 -5.62 1.02 -4.91
C SER A 60 -4.47 0.44 -5.72
N VAL A 61 -3.32 0.15 -5.09
CA VAL A 61 -2.21 -0.55 -5.77
C VAL A 61 -2.58 -2.00 -6.06
N LYS A 62 -3.13 -2.74 -5.08
CA LYS A 62 -3.58 -4.13 -5.25
C LYS A 62 -4.53 -4.26 -6.45
N ARG A 63 -5.60 -3.45 -6.46
CA ARG A 63 -6.58 -3.45 -7.56
C ARG A 63 -6.01 -3.06 -8.92
N ASP A 64 -5.03 -2.15 -8.95
CA ASP A 64 -4.39 -1.78 -10.23
C ASP A 64 -3.53 -2.93 -10.78
N ILE A 65 -2.85 -3.69 -9.91
CA ILE A 65 -2.10 -4.89 -10.32
C ILE A 65 -3.08 -5.98 -10.78
N GLU A 66 -4.12 -6.28 -9.99
CA GLU A 66 -5.14 -7.30 -10.33
C GLU A 66 -5.81 -7.05 -11.68
N ARG A 67 -6.03 -5.78 -12.05
CA ARG A 67 -6.61 -5.43 -13.35
C ARG A 67 -5.65 -5.56 -14.54
N LYS A 68 -4.34 -5.58 -14.29
CA LYS A 68 -3.30 -5.60 -15.33
C LYS A 68 -2.67 -6.96 -15.52
N VAL A 69 -2.98 -7.91 -14.64
CA VAL A 69 -2.32 -9.21 -14.58
C VAL A 69 -3.37 -10.29 -14.49
N GLU A 70 -3.60 -10.99 -15.60
CA GLU A 70 -4.51 -12.14 -15.65
C GLU A 70 -3.92 -13.37 -14.94
N ASN A 71 -2.61 -13.59 -15.10
CA ASN A 71 -1.88 -14.68 -14.46
C ASN A 71 -0.70 -14.15 -13.62
N PRO A 72 -0.92 -13.82 -12.34
CA PRO A 72 0.16 -13.33 -11.49
C PRO A 72 1.17 -14.43 -11.18
N ASN A 73 2.43 -14.05 -11.04
CA ASN A 73 3.46 -14.95 -10.54
C ASN A 73 3.12 -15.46 -9.13
N GLU A 74 3.76 -16.54 -8.68
CA GLU A 74 3.51 -17.13 -7.35
C GLU A 74 3.68 -16.12 -6.22
N ARG A 75 4.65 -15.20 -6.35
CA ARG A 75 4.93 -14.19 -5.33
C ARG A 75 3.77 -13.21 -5.16
N LEU A 76 3.21 -12.69 -6.24
CA LEU A 76 2.06 -11.81 -6.24
C LEU A 76 0.81 -12.56 -5.75
N LYS A 77 0.61 -13.82 -6.15
CA LYS A 77 -0.48 -14.66 -5.65
C LYS A 77 -0.43 -14.82 -4.12
N SER A 78 0.75 -15.11 -3.56
CA SER A 78 0.95 -15.16 -2.11
C SER A 78 0.63 -13.82 -1.45
N LEU A 79 1.18 -12.72 -1.97
CA LEU A 79 0.92 -11.39 -1.41
C LEU A 79 -0.56 -11.01 -1.44
N PHE A 80 -1.31 -11.41 -2.46
CA PHE A 80 -2.75 -11.15 -2.54
C PHE A 80 -3.56 -11.97 -1.54
N ARG A 81 -3.12 -13.18 -1.19
CA ARG A 81 -3.76 -14.03 -0.17
C ARG A 81 -3.56 -13.46 1.24
N ASP A 82 -2.39 -12.88 1.50
CA ASP A 82 -2.01 -12.36 2.83
C ASP A 82 -2.51 -10.93 3.13
N LEU A 83 -3.34 -10.35 2.24
CA LEU A 83 -3.78 -8.95 2.23
C LEU A 83 -5.27 -8.77 2.48
#